data_AF-A0AAN6UMV8-F1
#
_entry.id   AF-A0AAN6UMV8-F1
#
_cell.length_a   1.000
_cell.length_b   1.000
_cell.length_c   1.000
_cell.angle_alpha   90.00
_cell.angle_beta   90.00
_cell.angle_gamma   90.00
#
_symmetry.space_group_name_H-M   'P 1'
#
loop_
_entity.id
_entity.type
_entity.pdbx_description
1 polymer ?
#
loop_
_entity_poly.entity_id
_entity_poly.type
_entity_poly.pdbx_seq_one_letter_code
_entity_poly.pdbx_strand_id
1 'polypeptide(L)'
;MPSLHPPLPTKHIDVLEMNEAFEEVDGSFKFTGTLVVYKTGDSLHHALSTARHSSLSEVKLEHLNNDVPIPISAYCPLFPSGFTYAPDPPPQNCHIKKPRLISYDRICQGSQPYYIAESVLLEAAVCELLKQHPHPNIATYLGCQVADGRITGLCFVGYYRTLMEEVNPGGLMKRKSRSDCQRSKDYSRVLAGIESGIKHLHALGLVHNDINPSNIMLDGDEAVIIDFGSCRRAGESLEGAGRTYEWYDEEVDTALPQNDLDALEEIRIWLGDSSKPFQFVE
;
A
#
# COMPACT_ATOMS: atom_id res chain seq x y z
N MET A 1 22.49 -52.57 -11.91
CA MET A 1 22.95 -51.20 -11.59
C MET A 1 21.79 -50.26 -11.87
N PRO A 2 21.07 -49.73 -10.86
CA PRO A 2 20.08 -48.70 -11.10
C PRO A 2 20.80 -47.40 -11.47
N SER A 3 20.37 -46.76 -12.56
CA SER A 3 20.82 -45.44 -12.99
C SER A 3 20.51 -44.42 -11.88
N LEU A 4 21.53 -43.98 -11.16
CA LEU A 4 21.48 -42.78 -10.31
C LEU A 4 21.58 -41.58 -11.23
N HIS A 5 20.45 -41.15 -11.80
CA HIS A 5 20.36 -39.77 -12.28
C HIS A 5 20.47 -38.87 -11.05
N PRO A 6 21.42 -37.90 -11.01
CA PRO A 6 21.39 -36.87 -9.98
C PRO A 6 20.03 -36.16 -10.08
N PRO A 7 19.38 -35.83 -8.95
CA PRO A 7 18.18 -35.01 -8.99
C PRO A 7 18.51 -33.73 -9.76
N LEU A 8 17.67 -33.40 -10.75
CA LEU A 8 17.75 -32.13 -11.45
C LEU A 8 17.86 -31.02 -10.38
N PRO A 9 18.79 -30.06 -10.52
CA PRO A 9 18.91 -28.99 -9.55
C PRO A 9 17.54 -28.32 -9.41
N THR A 10 16.99 -28.37 -8.20
CA THR A 10 15.78 -27.63 -7.86
C THR A 10 16.05 -26.19 -8.20
N LYS A 11 15.34 -25.64 -9.19
CA LYS A 11 15.45 -24.23 -9.54
C LYS A 11 15.12 -23.43 -8.28
N HIS A 12 16.13 -22.76 -7.75
CA HIS A 12 15.96 -21.92 -6.57
C HIS A 12 15.12 -20.70 -6.98
N ILE A 13 14.03 -20.47 -6.25
CA ILE A 13 13.19 -19.29 -6.39
C ILE A 13 13.38 -18.40 -5.17
N ASP A 14 13.25 -17.10 -5.36
CA ASP A 14 13.24 -16.13 -4.28
C ASP A 14 11.84 -15.51 -4.20
N VAL A 15 11.08 -15.81 -3.15
CA VAL A 15 9.69 -15.36 -3.03
C VAL A 15 9.67 -13.99 -2.36
N LEU A 16 9.11 -13.01 -3.05
CA LEU A 16 9.12 -11.60 -2.65
C LEU A 16 7.81 -11.17 -1.98
N GLU A 17 6.67 -11.64 -2.51
CA GLU A 17 5.33 -11.32 -1.99
C GLU A 17 4.48 -12.59 -1.97
N MET A 18 3.62 -12.72 -0.95
CA MET A 18 2.53 -13.69 -0.96
C MET A 18 1.27 -13.06 -0.39
N ASN A 19 0.10 -13.49 -0.88
CA ASN A 19 -1.16 -13.14 -0.27
C ASN A 19 -2.19 -14.24 -0.51
N GLU A 20 -3.00 -14.55 0.50
CA GLU A 20 -4.11 -15.47 0.32
C GLU A 20 -5.22 -14.79 -0.51
N ALA A 21 -5.75 -15.53 -1.49
CA ALA A 21 -6.88 -15.12 -2.30
C ALA A 21 -8.15 -15.78 -1.76
N PHE A 22 -9.22 -14.99 -1.72
CA PHE A 22 -10.55 -15.42 -1.33
C PHE A 22 -11.57 -14.97 -2.37
N GLU A 23 -12.62 -15.78 -2.52
CA GLU A 23 -13.80 -15.45 -3.33
C GLU A 23 -15.06 -15.62 -2.48
N GLU A 24 -16.04 -14.77 -2.72
CA GLU A 24 -17.35 -14.89 -2.08
C GLU A 24 -18.15 -16.01 -2.75
N VAL A 25 -18.53 -17.01 -1.97
CA VAL A 25 -19.39 -18.12 -2.40
C VAL A 25 -20.50 -18.27 -1.37
N ASP A 26 -21.74 -18.04 -1.83
CA ASP A 26 -22.96 -18.10 -1.00
C ASP A 26 -22.89 -17.21 0.26
N GLY A 27 -22.37 -15.98 0.14
CA GLY A 27 -22.24 -15.05 1.27
C GLY A 27 -21.11 -15.38 2.24
N SER A 28 -20.17 -16.27 1.86
CA SER A 28 -19.00 -16.62 2.67
C SER A 28 -17.71 -16.55 1.84
N PHE A 29 -16.67 -15.90 2.39
CA PHE A 29 -15.35 -15.87 1.76
C PHE A 29 -14.65 -17.22 1.88
N LYS A 30 -14.40 -17.86 0.75
CA LYS A 30 -13.69 -19.14 0.67
C LYS A 30 -12.30 -18.91 0.07
N PHE A 31 -11.32 -19.57 0.67
CA PHE A 31 -9.95 -19.56 0.15
C PHE A 31 -9.88 -20.24 -1.22
N THR A 32 -9.27 -19.56 -2.18
CA THR A 32 -9.12 -20.05 -3.55
C THR A 32 -7.67 -20.34 -3.93
N GLY A 33 -6.71 -19.79 -3.19
CA GLY A 33 -5.29 -20.07 -3.35
C GLY A 33 -4.42 -19.02 -2.67
N THR A 34 -3.12 -19.13 -2.86
CA THR A 34 -2.13 -18.14 -2.43
C THR A 34 -1.48 -17.55 -3.68
N LEU A 35 -1.64 -16.25 -3.89
CA LEU A 35 -0.91 -15.50 -4.90
C LEU A 35 0.55 -15.38 -4.47
N VAL A 36 1.47 -15.50 -5.42
CA VAL A 36 2.91 -15.52 -5.17
C VAL A 36 3.62 -14.67 -6.21
N VAL A 37 4.46 -13.75 -5.76
CA VAL A 37 5.44 -13.07 -6.62
C VAL A 37 6.82 -13.58 -6.28
N TYR A 38 7.56 -14.06 -7.27
CA TYR A 38 8.87 -14.64 -7.05
C TYR A 38 9.85 -14.29 -8.17
N LYS A 39 11.15 -14.34 -7.85
CA LYS A 39 12.25 -14.12 -8.77
C LYS A 39 12.95 -15.43 -9.10
N THR A 40 13.28 -15.63 -10.38
CA THR A 40 14.16 -16.71 -10.85
C THR A 40 15.26 -16.11 -11.72
N GLY A 41 16.50 -16.07 -11.21
CA GLY A 41 17.57 -15.30 -11.84
C GLY A 41 17.25 -13.81 -11.82
N ASP A 42 17.09 -13.20 -13.01
CA ASP A 42 16.69 -11.79 -13.16
C ASP A 42 15.24 -11.58 -13.59
N SER A 43 14.51 -12.67 -13.83
CA SER A 43 13.10 -12.60 -14.22
C SER A 43 12.20 -12.62 -12.99
N LEU A 44 11.19 -11.75 -13.01
CA LEU A 44 10.15 -11.69 -12.00
C LEU A 44 8.87 -12.32 -12.54
N HIS A 45 8.19 -13.08 -11.68
CA HIS A 45 7.04 -13.90 -12.03
C HIS A 45 5.93 -13.73 -11.00
N HIS A 46 4.69 -13.83 -11.47
CA HIS A 46 3.50 -14.00 -10.66
C HIS A 46 2.96 -15.41 -10.88
N ALA A 47 2.50 -16.06 -9.82
CA ALA A 47 1.87 -17.37 -9.89
C ALA A 47 0.82 -17.56 -8.79
N LEU A 48 0.05 -18.64 -8.92
CA LEU A 48 -0.92 -19.10 -7.94
C LEU A 48 -0.49 -20.45 -7.36
N SER A 49 -0.46 -20.56 -6.03
CA SER A 49 -0.41 -21.84 -5.34
C SER A 49 -1.80 -22.23 -4.85
N THR A 50 -2.18 -23.50 -4.98
CA THR A 50 -3.46 -24.01 -4.43
C THR A 50 -3.37 -24.32 -2.93
N ALA A 51 -2.18 -24.21 -2.33
CA ALA A 51 -1.92 -24.46 -0.92
C ALA A 51 -1.81 -23.15 -0.14
N ARG A 52 -2.07 -23.25 1.18
CA ARG A 52 -1.71 -22.23 2.16
C ARG A 52 -0.25 -22.40 2.56
N HIS A 53 0.43 -21.27 2.81
CA HIS A 53 1.82 -21.24 3.24
C HIS A 53 1.94 -20.39 4.50
N SER A 54 2.68 -20.88 5.49
CA SER A 54 2.90 -20.13 6.74
C SER A 54 4.11 -19.19 6.62
N SER A 55 4.97 -19.41 5.62
CA SER A 55 6.19 -18.63 5.39
C SER A 55 6.61 -18.63 3.92
N LEU A 56 7.34 -17.59 3.49
CA LEU A 56 7.83 -17.45 2.10
C LEU A 56 8.72 -18.63 1.68
N SER A 57 9.45 -19.22 2.63
CA SER A 57 10.34 -20.37 2.41
C SER A 57 9.63 -21.71 2.14
N GLU A 58 8.34 -21.82 2.46
CA GLU A 58 7.56 -23.06 2.21
C GLU A 58 7.14 -23.20 0.74
N VAL A 59 7.11 -22.09 0.01
CA VAL A 59 6.68 -22.06 -1.37
C VAL A 59 7.72 -22.74 -2.25
N LYS A 60 7.27 -23.73 -3.03
CA LYS A 60 8.10 -24.46 -3.99
C LYS A 60 7.59 -24.23 -5.40
N LEU A 61 8.51 -24.05 -6.33
CA LEU A 61 8.21 -23.82 -7.75
C LEU A 61 7.30 -24.90 -8.35
N GLU A 62 7.47 -26.16 -7.94
CA GLU A 62 6.66 -27.29 -8.42
C GLU A 62 5.18 -27.25 -7.98
N HIS A 63 4.83 -26.39 -7.01
CA HIS A 63 3.47 -26.19 -6.52
C HIS A 63 2.82 -24.90 -7.07
N LEU A 64 3.51 -24.20 -7.97
CA LEU A 64 3.02 -22.97 -8.59
C LEU A 64 2.35 -23.28 -9.92
N ASN A 65 1.17 -22.69 -10.11
CA ASN A 65 0.37 -22.76 -11.33
C ASN A 65 0.19 -21.35 -11.88
N ASN A 66 -0.25 -21.25 -13.14
CA ASN A 66 -0.49 -19.97 -13.81
C ASN A 66 0.73 -19.03 -13.74
N ASP A 67 1.91 -19.57 -14.05
CA ASP A 67 3.15 -18.79 -14.04
C ASP A 67 3.14 -17.74 -15.16
N VAL A 68 3.11 -16.46 -14.76
CA VAL A 68 3.08 -15.31 -15.66
C VAL A 68 4.32 -14.45 -15.42
N PRO A 69 5.17 -14.22 -16.44
CA PRO A 69 6.28 -13.28 -16.30
C PRO A 69 5.76 -11.85 -16.13
N ILE A 70 6.41 -11.09 -15.25
CA ILE A 70 6.14 -9.67 -15.01
C ILE A 70 7.20 -8.84 -15.72
N PRO A 71 6.89 -8.20 -16.87
CA PRO A 71 7.85 -7.34 -17.56
C PRO A 71 8.24 -6.17 -16.67
N ILE A 72 9.52 -5.81 -16.63
CA ILE A 72 10.01 -4.66 -15.83
C ILE A 72 9.26 -3.36 -16.16
N SER A 73 8.86 -3.17 -17.42
CA SER A 73 8.09 -2.00 -17.85
C SER A 73 6.68 -1.94 -17.28
N ALA A 74 6.13 -3.05 -16.79
CA ALA A 74 4.79 -3.10 -16.20
C ALA A 74 4.72 -2.46 -14.81
N TYR A 75 5.85 -2.35 -14.09
CA TYR A 75 5.90 -1.83 -12.72
C TYR A 75 7.03 -0.84 -12.41
N CYS A 76 8.12 -0.85 -13.18
CA CYS A 76 9.20 0.15 -13.09
C CYS A 76 9.13 1.09 -14.30
N PRO A 77 8.42 2.23 -14.19
CA PRO A 77 8.32 3.20 -15.27
C PRO A 77 9.68 3.85 -15.57
N LEU A 78 9.83 4.45 -16.77
CA LEU A 78 11.00 5.28 -17.08
C LEU A 78 11.04 6.48 -16.12
N PHE A 79 12.23 6.84 -15.67
CA PHE A 79 12.46 7.99 -14.81
C PHE A 79 12.20 9.29 -15.56
N PRO A 80 11.20 10.11 -15.17
CA PRO A 80 10.88 11.34 -15.85
C PRO A 80 11.97 12.41 -15.68
N SER A 81 12.17 13.24 -16.70
CA SER A 81 13.05 14.41 -16.59
C SER A 81 12.47 15.40 -15.58
N GLY A 82 13.32 15.93 -14.69
CA GLY A 82 12.93 16.90 -13.68
C GLY A 82 12.50 16.29 -12.35
N PHE A 83 12.36 14.96 -12.25
CA PHE A 83 12.12 14.30 -10.96
C PHE A 83 13.42 14.24 -10.16
N THR A 84 13.28 14.09 -8.86
CA THR A 84 14.36 14.07 -7.88
C THR A 84 14.93 12.65 -7.76
N TYR A 85 16.25 12.50 -7.88
CA TYR A 85 16.93 11.26 -7.50
C TYR A 85 16.99 11.13 -5.98
N ALA A 86 16.66 9.95 -5.45
CA ALA A 86 16.89 9.62 -4.06
C ALA A 86 18.41 9.61 -3.76
N PRO A 87 18.83 9.88 -2.51
CA PRO A 87 20.23 9.72 -2.11
C PRO A 87 20.71 8.27 -2.31
N ASP A 88 21.95 8.11 -2.79
CA ASP A 88 22.64 6.83 -2.96
C ASP A 88 24.06 6.91 -2.35
N PRO A 89 24.38 6.14 -1.28
CA PRO A 89 23.51 5.18 -0.61
C PRO A 89 22.35 5.86 0.13
N PRO A 90 21.22 5.16 0.33
CA PRO A 90 20.08 5.69 1.06
C PRO A 90 20.44 6.01 2.53
N PRO A 91 19.83 7.04 3.14
CA PRO A 91 20.08 7.36 4.55
C PRO A 91 19.69 6.21 5.48
N GLN A 92 20.33 6.14 6.65
CA GLN A 92 20.07 5.06 7.62
C GLN A 92 18.60 5.03 8.11
N ASN A 93 17.97 6.19 8.28
CA ASN A 93 16.54 6.28 8.62
C ASN A 93 15.71 6.66 7.37
N CYS A 94 15.58 5.73 6.43
CA CYS A 94 14.69 5.90 5.29
C CYS A 94 13.78 4.68 5.09
N HIS A 95 12.67 4.90 4.43
CA HIS A 95 11.77 3.88 3.94
C HIS A 95 11.75 3.93 2.41
N ILE A 96 11.95 2.79 1.75
CA ILE A 96 11.84 2.67 0.30
C ILE A 96 10.54 1.93 -0.01
N LYS A 97 9.55 2.65 -0.53
CA LYS A 97 8.30 2.08 -1.02
C LYS A 97 8.55 1.47 -2.39
N LYS A 98 8.41 0.15 -2.50
CA LYS A 98 8.48 -0.58 -3.78
C LYS A 98 7.08 -0.81 -4.34
N PRO A 99 6.92 -0.91 -5.67
CA PRO A 99 5.63 -1.27 -6.28
C PRO A 99 5.20 -2.65 -5.78
N ARG A 100 3.92 -2.80 -5.39
CA ARG A 100 3.35 -4.10 -5.04
C ARG A 100 2.86 -4.82 -6.29
N LEU A 101 3.20 -6.10 -6.41
CA LEU A 101 3.00 -6.87 -7.63
C LEU A 101 2.07 -8.07 -7.44
N ILE A 102 1.61 -8.30 -6.21
CA ILE A 102 0.80 -9.45 -5.83
C ILE A 102 -0.51 -9.61 -6.60
N SER A 103 -1.04 -8.53 -7.19
CA SER A 103 -2.29 -8.53 -7.98
C SER A 103 -2.04 -8.42 -9.50
N TYR A 104 -0.81 -8.67 -9.96
CA TYR A 104 -0.45 -8.50 -11.37
C TYR A 104 -1.22 -9.45 -12.31
N ASP A 105 -1.62 -10.63 -11.85
CA ASP A 105 -2.46 -11.58 -12.61
C ASP A 105 -3.77 -10.95 -13.10
N ARG A 106 -4.41 -10.12 -12.27
CA ARG A 106 -5.65 -9.42 -12.62
C ARG A 106 -5.42 -8.28 -13.60
N ILE A 107 -4.23 -7.68 -13.56
CA ILE A 107 -3.86 -6.51 -14.35
C ILE A 107 -3.40 -6.93 -15.75
N CYS A 108 -2.57 -7.98 -15.84
CA CYS A 108 -1.97 -8.42 -17.10
C CYS A 108 -2.99 -8.97 -18.11
N GLN A 109 -4.15 -9.43 -17.63
CA GLN A 109 -5.27 -9.89 -18.45
C GLN A 109 -6.24 -8.75 -18.81
N GLY A 110 -6.09 -7.57 -18.21
CA GLY A 110 -6.97 -6.42 -18.39
C GLY A 110 -6.55 -5.51 -19.56
N SER A 111 -7.29 -4.40 -19.71
CA SER A 111 -7.04 -3.37 -20.73
C SER A 111 -5.85 -2.46 -20.41
N GLN A 112 -5.33 -2.50 -19.17
CA GLN A 112 -4.27 -1.61 -18.68
C GLN A 112 -3.07 -2.41 -18.11
N PRO A 113 -2.27 -3.09 -18.94
CA PRO A 113 -1.15 -3.92 -18.47
C PRO A 113 -0.01 -3.12 -17.81
N TYR A 114 0.00 -1.79 -17.94
CA TYR A 114 0.97 -0.88 -17.34
C TYR A 114 0.45 -0.14 -16.11
N TYR A 115 -0.72 -0.51 -15.60
CA TYR A 115 -1.39 0.18 -14.49
C TYR A 115 -0.49 0.39 -13.26
N ILE A 116 0.32 -0.60 -12.91
CA ILE A 116 1.24 -0.50 -11.76
C ILE A 116 2.30 0.58 -12.02
N ALA A 117 2.93 0.58 -13.19
CA ALA A 117 3.91 1.59 -13.56
C ALA A 117 3.30 3.01 -13.65
N GLU A 118 2.07 3.13 -14.14
CA GLU A 118 1.33 4.40 -14.16
C GLU A 118 1.01 4.90 -12.76
N SER A 119 0.60 4.00 -11.85
CA SER A 119 0.38 4.30 -10.43
C SER A 119 1.67 4.81 -9.75
N VAL A 120 2.82 4.18 -10.02
CA VAL A 120 4.12 4.64 -9.51
C VAL A 120 4.47 6.05 -10.02
N LEU A 121 4.21 6.34 -11.30
CA LEU A 121 4.44 7.68 -11.86
C LEU A 121 3.54 8.73 -11.22
N LEU A 122 2.26 8.39 -11.01
CA LEU A 122 1.29 9.27 -10.40
C LEU A 122 1.67 9.59 -8.95
N GLU A 123 2.01 8.57 -8.16
CA GLU A 123 2.47 8.77 -6.78
C GLU A 123 3.77 9.58 -6.73
N ALA A 124 4.74 9.30 -7.61
CA ALA A 124 5.97 10.07 -7.70
C ALA A 124 5.70 11.55 -8.03
N ALA A 125 4.79 11.84 -8.97
CA ALA A 125 4.42 13.21 -9.32
C ALA A 125 3.78 13.96 -8.14
N VAL A 126 2.94 13.29 -7.36
CA VAL A 126 2.39 13.86 -6.11
C VAL A 126 3.52 14.14 -5.12
N CYS A 127 4.45 13.20 -4.94
CA CYS A 127 5.59 13.36 -4.04
C CYS A 127 6.51 14.53 -4.43
N GLU A 128 6.76 14.75 -5.73
CA GLU A 128 7.53 15.91 -6.22
C GLU A 128 6.84 17.24 -5.87
N LEU A 129 5.51 17.30 -5.95
CA LEU A 129 4.75 18.49 -5.55
C LEU A 129 4.84 18.71 -4.03
N LEU A 130 4.66 17.66 -3.23
CA LEU A 130 4.75 17.73 -1.77
C LEU A 130 6.15 18.12 -1.29
N LYS A 131 7.20 17.69 -2.00
CA LYS A 131 8.59 18.09 -1.73
C LYS A 131 8.80 19.60 -1.85
N GLN A 132 8.11 20.26 -2.77
CA GLN A 132 8.19 21.71 -2.97
C GLN A 132 7.42 22.49 -1.90
N HIS A 133 6.45 21.83 -1.25
CA HIS A 133 5.58 22.41 -0.22
C HIS A 133 5.57 21.53 1.04
N PRO A 134 6.68 21.49 1.79
CA PRO A 134 6.80 20.60 2.95
C PRO A 134 5.85 20.99 4.07
N HIS A 135 5.35 20.00 4.81
CA HIS A 135 4.47 20.18 5.96
C HIS A 135 4.80 19.12 7.04
N PRO A 136 4.80 19.47 8.34
CA PRO A 136 5.22 18.55 9.41
C PRO A 136 4.38 17.27 9.50
N ASN A 137 3.09 17.35 9.17
CA ASN A 137 2.18 16.19 9.21
C ASN A 137 2.07 15.43 7.87
N ILE A 138 3.03 15.60 6.95
CA ILE A 138 3.11 14.90 5.66
C ILE A 138 4.48 14.22 5.55
N ALA A 139 4.53 12.99 5.05
CA ALA A 139 5.77 12.23 4.90
C ALA A 139 6.80 13.00 4.08
N THR A 140 8.06 13.02 4.55
CA THR A 140 9.13 13.69 3.80
C THR A 140 9.66 12.79 2.68
N TYR A 141 9.38 13.19 1.44
CA TYR A 141 9.90 12.54 0.22
C TYR A 141 11.36 12.94 -0.09
N LEU A 142 12.20 11.93 -0.27
CA LEU A 142 13.63 12.08 -0.53
C LEU A 142 13.98 12.00 -2.02
N GLY A 143 13.20 11.28 -2.83
CA GLY A 143 13.41 11.12 -4.27
C GLY A 143 13.07 9.72 -4.77
N CYS A 144 13.19 9.50 -6.09
CA CYS A 144 13.05 8.20 -6.73
C CYS A 144 14.37 7.42 -6.63
N GLN A 145 14.29 6.16 -6.21
CA GLN A 145 15.36 5.20 -6.49
C GLN A 145 15.32 4.85 -7.98
N VAL A 146 16.46 4.96 -8.66
CA VAL A 146 16.54 4.76 -10.11
C VAL A 146 17.63 3.73 -10.45
N ALA A 147 17.27 2.72 -11.25
CA ALA A 147 18.21 1.78 -11.85
C ALA A 147 17.89 1.64 -13.34
N ASP A 148 18.92 1.64 -14.19
CA ASP A 148 18.79 1.52 -15.65
C ASP A 148 17.76 2.50 -16.27
N GLY A 149 17.71 3.72 -15.74
CA GLY A 149 16.81 4.77 -16.19
C GLY A 149 15.33 4.56 -15.80
N ARG A 150 15.03 3.65 -14.86
CA ARG A 150 13.67 3.37 -14.39
C ARG A 150 13.53 3.58 -12.89
N ILE A 151 12.34 4.00 -12.46
CA ILE A 151 12.00 4.11 -11.04
C ILE A 151 11.82 2.69 -10.48
N THR A 152 12.62 2.33 -9.48
CA THR A 152 12.53 1.04 -8.77
C THR A 152 11.89 1.16 -7.38
N GLY A 153 11.73 2.39 -6.88
CA GLY A 153 11.07 2.67 -5.61
C GLY A 153 11.04 4.17 -5.30
N LEU A 154 10.21 4.55 -4.34
CA LEU A 154 10.09 5.92 -3.83
C LEU A 154 10.68 5.98 -2.42
N CYS A 155 11.62 6.88 -2.20
CA CYS A 155 12.35 6.99 -0.94
C CYS A 155 11.75 8.09 -0.07
N PHE A 156 11.48 7.76 1.19
CA PHE A 156 10.94 8.65 2.22
C PHE A 156 11.82 8.60 3.47
N VAL A 157 11.73 9.62 4.33
CA VAL A 157 12.21 9.51 5.71
C VAL A 157 11.51 8.35 6.42
N GLY A 158 12.24 7.60 7.24
CA GLY A 158 11.68 6.46 7.97
C GLY A 158 10.91 6.87 9.22
N TYR A 159 9.73 6.26 9.37
CA TYR A 159 8.88 6.33 10.56
C TYR A 159 8.59 4.88 10.99
N TYR A 160 8.40 4.62 12.29
CA TYR A 160 8.50 3.24 12.82
C TYR A 160 7.19 2.63 13.34
N ARG A 161 6.14 3.42 13.52
CA ARG A 161 4.86 2.93 14.06
C ARG A 161 3.69 3.66 13.44
N THR A 162 2.70 2.91 12.99
CA THR A 162 1.41 3.43 12.53
C THR A 162 0.44 3.65 13.71
N LEU A 163 -0.57 4.49 13.51
CA LEU A 163 -1.67 4.64 14.47
C LEU A 163 -2.44 3.32 14.64
N MET A 164 -2.54 2.50 13.58
CA MET A 164 -3.13 1.17 13.66
C MET A 164 -2.40 0.28 14.67
N GLU A 165 -1.07 0.20 14.59
CA GLU A 165 -0.25 -0.63 15.50
C GLU A 165 -0.30 -0.12 16.94
N GLU A 166 -0.34 1.21 17.14
CA GLU A 166 -0.44 1.81 18.47
C GLU A 166 -1.76 1.48 19.17
N VAL A 167 -2.88 1.57 18.45
CA VAL A 167 -4.22 1.46 19.02
C VAL A 167 -4.76 0.03 18.99
N ASN A 168 -4.33 -0.76 18.00
CA ASN A 168 -4.82 -2.12 17.74
C ASN A 168 -3.66 -3.10 17.51
N PRO A 169 -2.76 -3.28 18.51
CA PRO A 169 -1.62 -4.19 18.37
C PRO A 169 -2.03 -5.66 18.19
N GLY A 170 -3.27 -6.01 18.54
CA GLY A 170 -3.83 -7.35 18.35
C GLY A 170 -4.41 -7.61 16.96
N GLY A 171 -4.39 -6.63 16.05
CA GLY A 171 -4.90 -6.78 14.69
C GLY A 171 -6.38 -7.16 14.62
N LEU A 172 -7.19 -6.68 15.57
CA LEU A 172 -8.63 -6.95 15.58
C LEU A 172 -9.32 -6.20 14.44
N MET A 173 -10.44 -6.74 13.95
CA MET A 173 -11.29 -5.99 13.01
C MET A 173 -11.71 -4.65 13.62
N LYS A 174 -11.92 -3.63 12.76
CA LYS A 174 -12.11 -2.22 13.16
C LYS A 174 -13.12 -2.04 14.30
N ARG A 175 -14.30 -2.65 14.18
CA ARG A 175 -15.38 -2.56 15.17
C ARG A 175 -15.07 -3.30 16.47
N LYS A 176 -14.46 -4.48 16.37
CA LYS A 176 -14.04 -5.26 17.55
C LYS A 176 -12.94 -4.55 18.34
N SER A 177 -11.96 -3.98 17.62
CA SER A 177 -10.93 -3.11 18.22
C SER A 177 -11.56 -1.97 19.02
N ARG A 178 -12.63 -1.34 18.52
CA ARG A 178 -13.33 -0.27 19.26
C ARG A 178 -13.98 -0.77 20.55
N SER A 179 -14.61 -1.94 20.55
CA SER A 179 -15.32 -2.46 21.72
C SER A 179 -14.40 -2.97 22.82
N ASP A 180 -13.24 -3.53 22.47
CA ASP A 180 -12.30 -4.13 23.42
C ASP A 180 -11.33 -3.11 24.03
N CYS A 181 -11.11 -1.96 23.38
CA CYS A 181 -10.17 -0.95 23.86
C CYS A 181 -10.78 -0.04 24.94
N GLN A 182 -10.33 -0.22 26.19
CA GLN A 182 -10.50 0.77 27.26
C GLN A 182 -9.51 1.92 27.02
N ARG A 183 -9.88 2.88 26.16
CA ARG A 183 -8.95 3.93 25.71
C ARG A 183 -8.81 5.04 26.73
N SER A 184 -7.65 5.08 27.39
CA SER A 184 -7.28 6.13 28.37
C SER A 184 -6.37 7.21 27.80
N LYS A 185 -5.77 6.99 26.62
CA LYS A 185 -4.83 7.91 25.96
C LYS A 185 -5.59 8.97 25.16
N ASP A 186 -5.16 10.22 25.30
CA ASP A 186 -5.68 11.35 24.53
C ASP A 186 -5.00 11.41 23.16
N TYR A 187 -5.80 11.32 22.09
CA TYR A 187 -5.35 11.39 20.70
C TYR A 187 -5.71 12.73 20.03
N SER A 188 -6.09 13.75 20.80
CA SER A 188 -6.51 15.05 20.25
C SER A 188 -5.40 15.72 19.42
N ARG A 189 -4.13 15.58 19.82
CA ARG A 189 -2.98 16.09 19.05
C ARG A 189 -2.79 15.34 17.74
N VAL A 190 -2.89 14.02 17.77
CA VAL A 190 -2.82 13.17 16.57
C VAL A 190 -3.91 13.56 15.58
N LEU A 191 -5.17 13.67 16.05
CA LEU A 191 -6.30 14.09 15.21
C LEU A 191 -6.10 15.49 14.61
N ALA A 192 -5.59 16.44 15.39
CA ALA A 192 -5.26 17.78 14.90
C ALA A 192 -4.14 17.76 13.85
N GLY A 193 -3.12 16.91 14.03
CA GLY A 193 -2.04 16.71 13.07
C GLY A 193 -2.54 16.12 11.75
N ILE A 194 -3.40 15.09 11.80
CA ILE A 194 -4.03 14.51 10.60
C ILE A 194 -4.84 15.59 9.87
N GLU A 195 -5.69 16.34 10.60
CA GLU A 195 -6.48 17.42 10.02
C GLU A 195 -5.61 18.51 9.37
N SER A 196 -4.49 18.87 10.00
CA SER A 196 -3.53 19.84 9.44
C SER A 196 -2.89 19.33 8.15
N GLY A 197 -2.49 18.05 8.10
CA GLY A 197 -1.96 17.42 6.90
C GLY A 197 -3.00 17.37 5.76
N ILE A 198 -4.24 16.99 6.06
CA ILE A 198 -5.34 16.98 5.08
C ILE A 198 -5.57 18.38 4.50
N LYS A 199 -5.68 19.40 5.37
CA LYS A 199 -5.85 20.79 4.93
C LYS A 199 -4.73 21.26 4.00
N HIS A 200 -3.50 20.84 4.29
CA HIS A 200 -2.34 21.15 3.44
C HIS A 200 -2.45 20.49 2.05
N LEU A 201 -2.82 19.21 1.98
CA LEU A 201 -3.07 18.52 0.70
C LEU A 201 -4.18 19.22 -0.11
N HIS A 202 -5.30 19.54 0.54
CA HIS A 202 -6.43 20.20 -0.09
C HIS A 202 -6.07 21.60 -0.61
N ALA A 203 -5.23 22.35 0.09
CA ALA A 203 -4.73 23.65 -0.36
C ALA A 203 -3.86 23.55 -1.63
N LEU A 204 -3.22 22.40 -1.88
CA LEU A 204 -2.48 22.10 -3.11
C LEU A 204 -3.37 21.52 -4.23
N GLY A 205 -4.68 21.40 -3.96
CA GLY A 205 -5.67 20.81 -4.86
C GLY A 205 -5.58 19.29 -4.97
N LEU A 206 -4.98 18.63 -3.98
CA LEU A 206 -4.90 17.17 -3.86
C LEU A 206 -5.93 16.66 -2.86
N VAL A 207 -6.44 15.46 -3.09
CA VAL A 207 -7.26 14.68 -2.14
C VAL A 207 -6.55 13.35 -1.94
N HIS A 208 -6.41 12.88 -0.70
CA HIS A 208 -5.66 11.67 -0.39
C HIS A 208 -6.41 10.39 -0.76
N ASN A 209 -7.72 10.34 -0.49
CA ASN A 209 -8.67 9.26 -0.77
C ASN A 209 -8.40 7.92 -0.06
N ASP A 210 -7.43 7.85 0.84
CA ASP A 210 -7.10 6.63 1.60
C ASP A 210 -6.56 6.99 2.99
N ILE A 211 -7.20 7.97 3.65
CA ILE A 211 -6.90 8.29 5.04
C ILE A 211 -7.41 7.14 5.91
N ASN A 212 -6.51 6.47 6.62
CA ASN A 212 -6.85 5.40 7.57
C ASN A 212 -5.71 5.25 8.58
N PRO A 213 -5.92 4.57 9.73
CA PRO A 213 -4.89 4.48 10.77
C PRO A 213 -3.58 3.80 10.35
N SER A 214 -3.57 2.97 9.30
CA SER A 214 -2.35 2.36 8.76
C SER A 214 -1.53 3.35 7.91
N ASN A 215 -2.17 4.38 7.36
CA ASN A 215 -1.54 5.45 6.60
C ASN A 215 -1.20 6.69 7.47
N ILE A 216 -1.34 6.58 8.78
CA ILE A 216 -0.88 7.60 9.74
C ILE A 216 0.28 7.05 10.55
N MET A 217 1.47 7.61 10.36
CA MET A 217 2.64 7.31 11.19
C MET A 217 2.66 8.22 12.43
N LEU A 218 3.26 7.71 13.50
CA LEU A 218 3.49 8.46 14.73
C LEU A 218 4.98 8.77 14.89
N ASP A 219 5.32 10.06 14.96
CA ASP A 219 6.64 10.56 15.34
C ASP A 219 6.52 11.27 16.71
N GLY A 220 6.65 10.49 17.78
CA GLY A 220 6.25 10.95 19.11
C GLY A 220 4.73 11.11 19.22
N ASP A 221 4.27 12.33 19.52
CA ASP A 221 2.83 12.68 19.59
C ASP A 221 2.31 13.30 18.28
N GLU A 222 3.17 13.45 17.26
CA GLU A 222 2.82 14.05 15.98
C GLU A 222 2.38 12.99 14.97
N ALA A 223 1.30 13.29 14.24
CA ALA A 223 0.80 12.45 13.16
C ALA A 223 1.49 12.82 11.84
N VAL A 224 1.88 11.83 11.05
CA VAL A 224 2.44 12.02 9.71
C VAL A 224 1.67 11.17 8.71
N ILE A 225 1.01 11.81 7.75
CA ILE A 225 0.29 11.13 6.68
C ILE A 225 1.29 10.55 5.67
N ILE A 226 1.13 9.27 5.35
CA ILE A 226 1.94 8.52 4.38
C ILE A 226 1.04 7.90 3.30
N ASP A 227 1.68 7.29 2.29
CA ASP A 227 1.05 6.55 1.18
C ASP A 227 0.16 7.40 0.26
N PHE A 228 0.77 7.95 -0.80
CA PHE A 228 0.08 8.83 -1.73
C PHE A 228 -0.38 8.10 -3.02
N GLY A 229 -0.45 6.76 -3.01
CA GLY A 229 -0.81 5.98 -4.21
C GLY A 229 -2.24 6.24 -4.72
N SER A 230 -3.13 6.62 -3.82
CA SER A 230 -4.54 6.96 -4.12
C SER A 230 -4.81 8.46 -4.16
N CYS A 231 -3.76 9.28 -3.99
CA CYS A 231 -3.91 10.72 -4.15
C CYS A 231 -4.35 11.05 -5.57
N ARG A 232 -5.26 12.01 -5.70
CA ARG A 232 -5.75 12.53 -6.98
C ARG A 232 -5.94 14.03 -6.88
N ARG A 233 -6.02 14.73 -8.03
CA ARG A 233 -6.49 16.11 -8.00
C ARG A 233 -7.99 16.13 -7.69
N ALA A 234 -8.44 17.16 -6.99
CA ALA A 234 -9.85 17.33 -6.69
C ALA A 234 -10.69 17.32 -8.00
N GLY A 235 -11.72 16.47 -8.05
CA GLY A 235 -12.59 16.26 -9.20
C GLY A 235 -12.15 15.17 -10.19
N GLU A 236 -10.98 14.55 -10.01
CA GLU A 236 -10.55 13.41 -10.83
C GLU A 236 -11.27 12.11 -10.43
N SER A 237 -11.36 11.17 -11.38
CA SER A 237 -11.89 9.84 -11.12
C SER A 237 -11.00 9.03 -10.18
N LEU A 238 -11.64 8.24 -9.33
CA LEU A 238 -11.02 7.23 -8.45
C LEU A 238 -10.96 5.85 -9.09
N GLU A 239 -11.25 5.72 -10.39
CA GLU A 239 -11.09 4.45 -11.10
C GLU A 239 -9.67 3.90 -10.91
N GLY A 240 -9.60 2.64 -10.46
CA GLY A 240 -8.35 1.95 -10.14
C GLY A 240 -7.71 2.33 -8.80
N ALA A 241 -8.06 3.46 -8.17
CA ALA A 241 -7.44 3.88 -6.90
C ALA A 241 -7.63 2.82 -5.81
N GLY A 242 -6.53 2.37 -5.20
CA GLY A 242 -6.56 1.39 -4.13
C GLY A 242 -6.99 2.04 -2.82
N ARG A 243 -8.14 1.67 -2.27
CA ARG A 243 -8.66 2.26 -1.03
C ARG A 243 -8.89 1.18 0.02
N THR A 244 -8.70 1.52 1.28
CA THR A 244 -8.80 0.58 2.39
C THR A 244 -10.25 0.37 2.79
N TYR A 245 -10.76 -0.85 2.58
CA TYR A 245 -12.12 -1.24 2.95
C TYR A 245 -12.49 -0.84 4.40
N GLU A 246 -13.76 -0.49 4.62
CA GLU A 246 -14.28 0.13 5.85
C GLU A 246 -13.76 1.55 6.18
N TRP A 247 -12.89 2.19 5.38
CA TRP A 247 -12.35 3.53 5.67
C TRP A 247 -12.74 4.62 4.67
N TYR A 248 -13.63 4.31 3.73
CA TYR A 248 -14.15 5.24 2.74
C TYR A 248 -15.57 4.84 2.30
N ASP A 249 -16.26 5.74 1.60
CA ASP A 249 -17.56 5.48 0.98
C ASP A 249 -17.38 4.82 -0.41
N GLU A 250 -17.84 3.58 -0.54
CA GLU A 250 -17.74 2.79 -1.78
C GLU A 250 -18.57 3.35 -2.92
N GLU A 251 -19.62 4.11 -2.63
CA GLU A 251 -20.45 4.75 -3.66
C GLU A 251 -19.73 5.95 -4.31
N VAL A 252 -18.67 6.48 -3.67
CA VAL A 252 -17.90 7.61 -4.19
C VAL A 252 -16.83 7.13 -5.17
N ASP A 253 -16.91 7.64 -6.40
CA ASP A 253 -15.99 7.35 -7.51
C ASP A 253 -15.13 8.55 -7.93
N THR A 254 -15.24 9.67 -7.21
CA THR A 254 -14.60 10.95 -7.54
C THR A 254 -13.81 11.48 -6.35
N ALA A 255 -12.63 12.05 -6.62
CA ALA A 255 -11.75 12.63 -5.62
C ALA A 255 -12.32 13.94 -5.08
N LEU A 256 -12.96 13.90 -3.91
CA LEU A 256 -13.56 15.05 -3.26
C LEU A 256 -12.89 15.30 -1.91
N PRO A 257 -12.62 16.56 -1.51
CA PRO A 257 -12.09 16.87 -0.18
C PRO A 257 -12.87 16.21 0.96
N GLN A 258 -14.18 16.02 0.79
CA GLN A 258 -15.05 15.36 1.77
C GLN A 258 -14.62 13.91 2.06
N ASN A 259 -14.05 13.20 1.09
CA ASN A 259 -13.58 11.81 1.26
C ASN A 259 -12.56 11.70 2.41
N ASP A 260 -11.60 12.63 2.47
CA ASP A 260 -10.58 12.65 3.52
C ASP A 260 -11.16 13.10 4.87
N LEU A 261 -12.14 14.00 4.86
CA LEU A 261 -12.80 14.50 6.07
C LEU A 261 -13.70 13.44 6.72
N ASP A 262 -14.44 12.68 5.91
CA ASP A 262 -15.26 11.57 6.38
C ASP A 262 -14.37 10.46 6.96
N ALA A 263 -13.26 10.15 6.28
CA ALA A 263 -12.27 9.21 6.79
C ALA A 263 -11.60 9.67 8.10
N LEU A 264 -11.28 10.96 8.25
CA LEU A 264 -10.79 11.53 9.51
C LEU A 264 -11.83 11.38 10.63
N GLU A 265 -13.10 11.65 10.34
CA GLU A 265 -14.17 11.47 11.32
C GLU A 265 -14.34 9.99 11.70
N GLU A 266 -14.16 9.08 10.73
CA GLU A 266 -14.17 7.65 10.98
C GLU A 266 -13.04 7.22 11.93
N ILE A 267 -11.84 7.80 11.78
CA ILE A 267 -10.72 7.63 12.72
C ILE A 267 -11.09 8.16 14.11
N ARG A 268 -11.74 9.33 14.21
CA ARG A 268 -12.18 9.90 15.49
C ARG A 268 -13.15 8.98 16.23
N ILE A 269 -14.14 8.44 15.52
CA ILE A 269 -15.10 7.46 16.07
C ILE A 269 -14.38 6.18 16.47
N TRP A 270 -13.45 5.72 15.63
CA TRP A 270 -12.65 4.54 15.91
C TRP A 270 -11.82 4.70 17.17
N LEU A 271 -11.22 5.87 17.40
CA LEU A 271 -10.41 6.20 18.59
C LEU A 271 -11.21 6.40 19.88
N GLY A 272 -12.55 6.40 19.84
CA GLY A 272 -13.38 6.37 21.05
C GLY A 272 -14.46 7.44 21.13
N ASP A 273 -14.62 8.30 20.12
CA ASP A 273 -15.79 9.15 20.07
C ASP A 273 -17.05 8.28 19.91
N SER A 274 -18.00 8.47 20.84
CA SER A 274 -19.26 7.73 20.90
C SER A 274 -20.47 8.61 20.59
N SER A 275 -20.26 9.87 20.22
CA SER A 275 -21.32 10.80 19.82
C SER A 275 -21.95 10.44 18.47
N LYS A 276 -21.24 9.69 17.62
CA LYS A 276 -21.69 9.25 16.30
C LYS A 276 -21.39 7.75 16.06
N PRO A 277 -22.21 7.06 15.24
CA PRO A 277 -21.87 5.74 14.73
C PRO A 277 -20.81 5.83 13.63
N PHE A 278 -20.13 4.70 13.35
CA PHE A 278 -19.30 4.54 12.16
C PHE A 278 -20.11 4.81 10.88
N GLN A 279 -19.48 5.49 9.93
CA GLN A 279 -20.11 5.95 8.69
C GLN A 279 -20.09 4.88 7.60
N PHE A 280 -19.01 4.10 7.54
CA PHE A 280 -18.80 3.14 6.45
C PHE A 280 -19.31 1.75 6.83
N VAL A 281 -19.79 1.06 5.80
CA VAL A 281 -20.46 -0.24 5.90
C VAL A 281 -19.44 -1.34 6.24
N GLU A 282 -19.95 -2.47 6.73
CA GLU A 282 -19.21 -3.70 7.04
C GLU A 282 -19.20 -4.64 5.83
#